data_AF-A0A3E3E3L6-F1
#
_entry.id   AF-A0A3E3E3L6-F1
#
_cell.length_a   1.000
_cell.length_b   1.000
_cell.length_c   1.000
_cell.angle_alpha   90.00
_cell.angle_beta   90.00
_cell.angle_gamma   90.00
#
_symmetry.space_group_name_H-M   'P 1'
#
loop_
_entity.id
_entity.type
_entity.pdbx_description
1 polymer ?
#
loop_
_entity_poly.entity_id
_entity_poly.type
_entity_poly.pdbx_seq_one_letter_code
_entity_poly.pdbx_strand_id
1 'polypeptide(L)'
;MEFYQPSPSLFFVEALTDTMTLAISLKKYREILKKDTRFLNYLVRNLSRKLISVACLESDNVSLKHRVLNHLKYHCENGILIGMEKHAFLLRCSSRQLLRVLTTLEKEKKVKKIGKGAYQLY
;
A
#
# COMPACT_ATOMS: atom_id res chain seq x y z
N MET A 1 -5.36 -8.84 6.81
CA MET A 1 -5.40 -10.04 5.94
C MET A 1 -4.09 -10.81 5.98
N GLU A 2 -2.93 -10.17 5.92
CA GLU A 2 -1.59 -10.79 5.90
C GLU A 2 -1.33 -11.92 6.92
N PHE A 3 -1.94 -11.86 8.10
CA PHE A 3 -1.87 -12.94 9.09
C PHE A 3 -2.50 -14.26 8.60
N TYR A 4 -3.69 -14.21 7.99
CA TYR A 4 -4.42 -15.36 7.47
C TYR A 4 -4.15 -15.64 5.99
N GLN A 5 -4.00 -14.59 5.19
CA GLN A 5 -3.73 -14.64 3.76
C GLN A 5 -2.50 -13.78 3.48
N PRO A 6 -1.32 -14.39 3.30
CA PRO A 6 -0.11 -13.65 2.91
C PRO A 6 -0.38 -12.92 1.60
N SER A 7 -0.21 -11.61 1.59
CA SER A 7 -0.32 -10.79 0.39
C SER A 7 0.80 -9.75 0.44
N PRO A 8 1.42 -9.40 -0.70
CA PRO A 8 2.42 -8.34 -0.71
C PRO A 8 1.84 -7.06 -0.09
N SER A 9 2.54 -6.49 0.90
CA SER A 9 2.09 -5.26 1.55
C SER A 9 2.13 -4.13 0.53
N LEU A 10 0.97 -3.49 0.33
CA LEU A 10 0.84 -2.27 -0.46
C LEU A 10 1.23 -1.03 0.37
N PHE A 11 1.46 -1.19 1.67
CA PHE A 11 1.70 -0.10 2.61
C PHE A 11 3.10 -0.23 3.20
N PHE A 12 3.84 0.88 3.13
CA PHE A 12 5.16 1.02 3.74
C PHE A 12 5.06 2.02 4.87
N VAL A 13 5.78 1.74 5.94
CA VAL A 13 5.88 2.62 7.11
C VAL A 13 7.34 3.01 7.25
N GLU A 14 7.60 4.30 7.35
CA GLU A 14 8.92 4.89 7.51
C GLU A 14 8.94 5.68 8.82
N ALA A 15 10.02 5.54 9.59
CA ALA A 15 10.20 6.31 10.80
C ALA A 15 10.69 7.72 10.41
N LEU A 16 9.91 8.74 10.75
CA LEU A 16 10.27 10.15 10.48
C LEU A 16 11.21 10.74 11.55
N THR A 17 11.34 10.04 12.68
CA THR A 17 12.15 10.39 13.84
C THR A 17 12.72 9.12 14.46
N ASP A 18 13.73 9.25 15.31
CA ASP A 18 14.28 8.15 16.09
C ASP A 18 13.15 7.43 16.85
N THR A 19 12.96 6.15 16.54
CA THR A 19 11.83 5.35 17.02
C THR A 19 12.30 3.94 17.34
N MET A 20 11.83 3.39 18.46
CA MET A 20 12.00 1.98 18.79
C MET A 20 10.72 1.21 18.45
N THR A 21 10.86 0.06 17.80
CA THR A 21 9.71 -0.78 17.42
C THR A 21 9.86 -2.20 17.94
N LEU A 22 8.72 -2.85 18.20
CA LEU A 22 8.65 -4.28 18.53
C LEU A 22 8.01 -5.01 17.36
N ALA A 23 8.74 -5.97 16.81
CA ALA A 23 8.26 -6.79 15.70
C ALA A 23 8.07 -8.24 16.15
N ILE A 24 6.89 -8.80 15.86
CA ILE A 24 6.60 -10.22 16.05
C ILE A 24 6.60 -10.88 14.67
N SER A 25 7.45 -11.89 14.49
CA SER A 25 7.48 -12.67 13.25
C SER A 25 6.21 -13.51 13.11
N LEU A 26 5.27 -13.04 12.30
CA LEU A 26 4.04 -13.78 12.01
C LEU A 26 4.33 -15.11 11.32
N LYS A 27 5.42 -15.22 10.54
CA LYS A 27 5.82 -16.49 9.91
C LYS A 27 6.21 -17.54 10.95
N LYS A 28 6.97 -17.15 11.98
CA LYS A 28 7.45 -18.05 13.03
C LYS A 28 6.34 -18.48 13.99
N TYR A 29 5.50 -17.54 14.41
CA TYR A 29 4.53 -17.77 15.49
C TYR A 29 3.10 -18.04 15.01
N ARG A 30 2.86 -18.16 13.69
CA ARG A 30 1.52 -18.29 13.10
C ARG A 30 0.67 -19.36 13.77
N GLU A 31 1.17 -20.57 13.87
CA GLU A 31 0.38 -21.72 14.34
C GLU A 31 0.09 -21.64 15.84
N ILE A 32 0.97 -21.02 16.62
CA ILE A 32 0.75 -20.75 18.04
C ILE A 32 -0.33 -19.67 18.19
N LEU A 33 -0.19 -18.55 17.46
CA LEU A 33 -1.13 -17.44 17.50
C LEU A 33 -2.53 -17.82 16.99
N LYS A 34 -2.63 -18.76 16.04
CA LYS A 34 -3.91 -19.31 15.57
C LYS A 34 -4.66 -20.09 16.66
N LYS A 35 -3.97 -20.62 17.67
CA LYS A 35 -4.56 -21.36 18.79
C LYS A 35 -4.78 -20.48 20.03
N ASP A 36 -4.26 -19.26 20.02
CA ASP A 36 -4.42 -18.30 21.11
C ASP A 36 -5.75 -17.53 20.97
N THR A 37 -6.74 -17.92 21.76
CA THR A 37 -8.07 -17.29 21.75
C THR A 37 -8.04 -15.83 22.18
N ARG A 38 -7.10 -15.41 23.03
CA ARG A 38 -6.97 -14.00 23.46
C ARG A 38 -6.47 -13.16 22.30
N PHE A 39 -5.44 -13.65 21.59
CA PHE A 39 -4.93 -13.00 20.39
C PHE A 39 -6.00 -12.91 19.30
N LEU A 40 -6.75 -13.98 19.05
CA LEU A 40 -7.80 -13.98 18.03
C LEU A 40 -8.95 -13.03 18.36
N ASN A 41 -9.42 -12.99 19.61
CA ASN A 41 -10.45 -12.04 20.04
C ASN A 41 -9.96 -10.59 19.92
N TYR A 42 -8.71 -10.33 20.27
CA TYR A 42 -8.08 -9.04 20.04
C TYR A 42 -8.04 -8.68 18.56
N LEU A 43 -7.66 -9.62 17.69
CA LEU A 43 -7.58 -9.43 16.24
C LEU A 43 -8.95 -9.08 15.67
N VAL A 44 -10.00 -9.84 16.02
CA VAL A 44 -11.39 -9.60 15.55
C VAL A 44 -11.86 -8.22 16.00
N ARG A 45 -11.70 -7.87 17.28
CA ARG A 45 -12.10 -6.55 17.80
C ARG A 45 -11.43 -5.41 17.03
N ASN A 46 -10.13 -5.52 16.75
CA ASN A 46 -9.39 -4.49 16.03
C ASN A 46 -9.78 -4.42 14.55
N LEU A 47 -10.01 -5.57 13.91
CA LEU A 47 -10.46 -5.61 12.51
C LEU A 47 -11.86 -5.01 12.36
N SER A 48 -12.81 -5.37 13.22
CA SER A 48 -14.16 -4.80 13.18
C SER A 48 -14.14 -3.28 13.35
N ARG A 49 -13.34 -2.75 14.29
CA ARG A 49 -13.17 -1.29 14.46
C ARG A 49 -12.58 -0.63 13.22
N LYS A 50 -11.54 -1.23 12.61
CA LYS A 50 -10.94 -0.70 11.37
C LYS A 50 -11.91 -0.75 10.20
N LEU A 51 -12.68 -1.82 10.06
CA LEU A 51 -13.69 -1.96 9.00
C LEU A 51 -14.81 -0.93 9.15
N ILE A 52 -15.34 -0.76 10.36
CA ILE A 52 -16.32 0.30 10.65
C ILE A 52 -15.71 1.67 10.36
N SER A 53 -14.46 1.93 10.77
CA SER A 53 -13.77 3.18 10.47
C SER A 53 -13.65 3.42 8.96
N VAL A 54 -13.32 2.40 8.17
CA VAL A 54 -13.24 2.51 6.70
C VAL A 54 -14.61 2.66 6.06
N ALA A 55 -15.65 2.02 6.61
CA ALA A 55 -17.00 2.08 6.08
C ALA A 55 -17.73 3.38 6.45
N CYS A 56 -17.45 3.96 7.62
CA CYS A 56 -18.05 5.21 8.10
C CYS A 56 -17.25 6.45 7.67
N LEU A 57 -15.93 6.32 7.46
CA LEU A 57 -15.14 7.36 6.81
C LEU A 57 -15.25 7.17 5.30
N GLU A 58 -16.35 7.67 4.73
CA GLU A 58 -16.29 8.08 3.33
C GLU A 58 -15.16 9.13 3.22
N SER A 59 -14.10 8.81 2.48
CA SER A 59 -12.94 9.68 2.20
C SER A 59 -11.92 9.85 3.34
N ASP A 60 -11.08 8.84 3.57
CA ASP A 60 -9.63 9.04 3.77
C ASP A 60 -8.84 7.73 3.56
N ASN A 61 -9.17 7.03 2.47
CA ASN A 61 -8.23 6.07 1.92
C ASN A 61 -6.95 6.85 1.56
N VAL A 62 -5.79 6.38 2.05
CA VAL A 62 -4.45 6.83 1.63
C VAL A 62 -4.51 7.31 0.19
N SER A 63 -4.28 8.62 -0.02
CA SER A 63 -4.59 9.26 -1.31
C SER A 63 -4.03 8.43 -2.47
N LEU A 64 -4.79 8.32 -3.57
CA LEU A 64 -4.35 7.56 -4.74
C LEU A 64 -2.92 7.94 -5.17
N LYS A 65 -2.57 9.22 -5.00
CA LYS A 65 -1.23 9.77 -5.17
C LYS A 65 -0.15 9.07 -4.33
N HIS A 66 -0.41 8.89 -3.03
CA HIS A 66 0.53 8.21 -2.14
C HIS A 66 0.65 6.71 -2.48
N ARG A 67 -0.46 6.06 -2.84
CA ARG A 67 -0.45 4.65 -3.30
C ARG A 67 0.38 4.48 -4.57
N VAL A 68 0.25 5.39 -5.54
CA VAL A 68 1.05 5.40 -6.78
C VAL A 68 2.54 5.58 -6.48
N LEU A 69 2.91 6.51 -5.60
CA LEU A 69 4.31 6.74 -5.23
C LEU A 69 4.94 5.52 -4.54
N ASN A 70 4.23 4.89 -3.59
CA ASN A 70 4.73 3.67 -2.94
C ASN A 70 4.87 2.52 -3.94
N HIS A 71 3.92 2.39 -4.89
CA HIS A 71 4.01 1.38 -5.94
C HIS A 71 5.23 1.59 -6.83
N LEU A 72 5.53 2.83 -7.22
CA LEU A 72 6.74 3.16 -7.96
C LEU A 72 8.02 2.85 -7.17
N LYS A 73 8.09 3.25 -5.89
CA LYS A 73 9.31 3.11 -5.08
C LYS A 73 9.67 1.66 -4.75
N TYR A 74 8.66 0.81 -4.51
CA TYR A 74 8.89 -0.52 -3.94
C TYR A 74 8.44 -1.71 -4.81
N HIS A 75 7.57 -1.48 -5.80
CA HIS A 75 6.99 -2.55 -6.63
C HIS A 75 7.34 -2.45 -8.12
N CYS A 76 7.98 -1.35 -8.54
CA CYS A 76 8.47 -1.16 -9.90
C CYS A 76 10.00 -1.32 -9.92
N GLU A 77 10.51 -2.16 -10.82
CA GLU A 77 11.95 -2.31 -11.03
C GLU A 77 12.56 -0.97 -11.47
N ASN A 78 13.62 -0.54 -10.79
CA ASN A 78 14.29 0.76 -10.97
C ASN A 78 13.37 1.99 -10.85
N GLY A 79 12.22 1.85 -10.19
CA GLY A 79 11.24 2.93 -10.08
C GLY A 79 10.51 3.22 -11.40
N ILE A 80 10.53 2.29 -12.36
CA ILE A 80 9.94 2.48 -13.68
C ILE A 80 8.59 1.77 -13.78
N LEU A 81 7.55 2.55 -14.09
CA LEU A 81 6.21 2.06 -14.38
C LEU A 81 6.03 1.96 -15.89
N ILE A 82 5.83 0.75 -16.40
CA ILE A 82 5.56 0.44 -17.81
C ILE A 82 4.30 -0.42 -17.89
N GLY A 83 3.36 -0.08 -18.78
CA GLY A 83 2.10 -0.80 -18.90
C GLY A 83 1.03 -0.31 -17.92
N MET A 84 0.46 0.86 -18.23
CA MET A 84 -0.50 1.58 -17.41
C MET A 84 -1.68 0.72 -16.91
N GLU A 85 -2.23 -0.16 -17.75
CA GLU A 85 -3.41 -0.95 -17.41
C GLU A 85 -3.13 -1.97 -16.29
N LYS A 86 -2.00 -2.67 -16.38
CA LYS A 86 -1.56 -3.62 -15.34
C LYS A 86 -1.41 -2.94 -14.00
N HIS A 87 -0.77 -1.76 -13.99
CA HIS A 87 -0.54 -1.00 -12.76
C HIS A 87 -1.82 -0.35 -12.24
N ALA A 88 -2.72 0.12 -13.11
CA ALA A 88 -4.03 0.65 -12.72
C ALA A 88 -4.87 -0.42 -12.01
N PHE A 89 -4.84 -1.66 -12.51
CA PHE A 89 -5.49 -2.79 -11.86
C PHE A 89 -4.93 -3.09 -10.46
N LEU A 90 -3.59 -3.17 -10.32
CA LEU A 90 -2.93 -3.39 -9.03
C LEU A 90 -3.23 -2.25 -8.03
N LEU A 91 -3.28 -1.03 -8.53
CA LEU A 91 -3.62 0.18 -7.75
C LEU A 91 -5.13 0.39 -7.59
N ARG A 92 -5.98 -0.53 -8.07
CA ARG A 92 -7.44 -0.44 -7.95
C ARG A 92 -7.98 0.93 -8.36
N CYS A 93 -7.49 1.46 -9.47
CA CYS A 93 -7.93 2.71 -10.07
C CYS A 93 -8.10 2.54 -11.58
N SER A 94 -8.80 3.46 -12.24
CA SER A 94 -8.86 3.43 -13.70
C SER A 94 -7.56 3.93 -14.32
N SER A 95 -7.23 3.48 -15.53
CA SER A 95 -6.06 3.97 -16.28
C SER A 95 -6.06 5.51 -16.43
N ARG A 96 -7.25 6.12 -16.53
CA ARG A 96 -7.42 7.58 -16.59
C ARG A 96 -7.12 8.25 -15.24
N GLN A 97 -7.52 7.65 -14.12
CA GLN A 97 -7.15 8.14 -12.77
C GLN A 97 -5.65 8.02 -12.53
N LEU A 98 -5.04 6.90 -12.91
CA LEU A 98 -3.59 6.70 -12.83
C LEU A 98 -2.85 7.76 -13.65
N LEU A 99 -3.28 8.01 -14.90
CA LEU A 99 -2.70 9.07 -15.74
C LEU A 99 -2.81 10.44 -15.08
N ARG A 100 -3.98 10.80 -14.55
CA ARG A 100 -4.17 12.10 -13.86
C ARG A 100 -3.21 12.25 -12.69
N VAL A 101 -3.02 11.21 -11.89
CA VAL A 101 -2.10 11.25 -10.74
C VAL A 101 -0.65 11.36 -11.19
N LEU A 102 -0.23 10.59 -12.21
CA LEU A 102 1.13 10.65 -12.74
C LEU A 102 1.46 12.01 -13.35
N THR A 103 0.53 12.62 -14.09
CA THR A 103 0.70 13.98 -14.62
C THR A 103 0.82 15.02 -13.49
N THR A 104 0.08 14.86 -12.39
CA THR A 104 0.23 15.72 -11.21
C THR A 104 1.60 15.52 -10.55
N LEU A 105 2.05 14.27 -10.39
CA LEU A 105 3.37 13.95 -9.84
C LEU A 105 4.53 14.43 -10.72
N GLU A 106 4.33 14.47 -12.04
CA GLU A 106 5.29 15.02 -13.00
C GLU A 106 5.44 16.53 -12.81
N LYS A 107 4.31 17.26 -12.65
CA LYS A 107 4.32 18.70 -12.33
C LYS A 107 5.01 19.00 -10.99
N GLU A 108 4.86 18.11 -10.02
CA GLU A 108 5.54 18.20 -8.71
C GLU A 108 7.00 17.74 -8.72
N LYS A 109 7.55 17.38 -9.89
CA LYS A 109 8.92 16.85 -10.04
C LYS A 109 9.20 15.64 -9.16
N LYS A 110 8.22 14.75 -8.98
CA LYS A 110 8.37 13.46 -8.28
C LYS A 110 8.54 12.28 -9.22
N VAL A 111 8.08 12.41 -10.47
CA VAL A 111 8.29 11.42 -11.53
C VAL A 111 8.64 12.12 -12.84
N LYS A 112 9.34 11.42 -13.73
CA LYS A 112 9.67 11.86 -15.09
C LYS A 112 9.03 10.92 -16.12
N LYS A 113 8.41 11.49 -17.15
CA LYS A 113 7.91 10.70 -18.28
C LYS A 113 9.09 10.30 -19.18
N ILE A 114 9.23 9.00 -19.43
CA ILE A 114 10.32 8.42 -20.23
C ILE A 114 9.84 7.85 -21.57
N GLY A 115 8.52 7.68 -21.77
CA GLY A 115 7.96 7.13 -23.01
C GLY A 115 6.43 7.13 -23.06
N LYS A 116 5.85 6.48 -24.07
CA LYS A 116 4.40 6.30 -24.18
C LYS A 116 3.88 5.46 -23.01
N GLY A 117 3.25 6.13 -22.04
CA GLY A 117 2.70 5.48 -20.85
C GLY A 117 3.75 4.92 -19.89
N ALA A 118 4.99 5.44 -19.95
CA ALA A 118 6.09 5.03 -19.10
C ALA A 118 6.61 6.20 -18.26
N TYR A 119 6.72 5.98 -16.94
CA TYR A 119 7.12 6.97 -15.95
C TYR A 119 8.20 6.39 -15.04
N GLN A 120 9.15 7.22 -14.62
CA GLN A 120 10.23 6.85 -13.71
C GLN A 120 10.23 7.77 -12.49
N LEU A 121 10.44 7.21 -11.30
CA LEU A 121 10.68 7.99 -10.08
C LEU A 121 12.01 8.76 -10.20
N TYR A 122 12.07 10.02 -9.75
CA TYR A 122 13.35 10.73 -9.63
C TYR A 122 14.27 10.07 -8.61
#